data_AF-A0A3A4VAY6-F1
#
_entry.id   AF-A0A3A4VAY6-F1
#
_cell.length_a   1.000
_cell.length_b   1.000
_cell.length_c   1.000
_cell.angle_alpha   90.00
_cell.angle_beta   90.00
_cell.angle_gamma   90.00
#
_symmetry.space_group_name_H-M   'P 1'
#
loop_
_entity.id
_entity.type
_entity.pdbx_description
1 polymer ?
#
loop_
_entity_poly.entity_id
_entity_poly.type
_entity_poly.pdbx_seq_one_letter_code
_entity_poly.pdbx_strand_id
1 'polypeptide(L)'
;MTTTQNTLLAAVVGVATLSIATFALALHSAEHYSFFGDASYVTPGNASARAVNILSDATGAAFGGISYGVEAGTTFASLTTLSSDFRIEADDTCVGGSPRVSIGIDTDGDSDRDGSIFVYFGVDSAGAACTPGTWQNTGDFLEAGRLVDTSQLPSGTFYDPYASALTKYGSMGVTSISIVTDSSWASGDSEHAADIDNTLINSTLFTYEVPVPTEKDQCKKGGWQNYADDEGNSFKNQGQCVAFLMPAPKGGNGGDPLPN
;
A
#
# COMPACT_ATOMS: atom_id res chain seq x y z
N MET A 1 41.50 8.26 -73.10
CA MET A 1 40.77 6.98 -73.06
C MET A 1 39.79 7.04 -71.91
N THR A 2 38.53 6.79 -72.23
CA THR A 2 37.43 6.43 -71.32
C THR A 2 37.93 5.46 -70.24
N THR A 3 37.40 5.41 -69.01
CA THR A 3 36.08 4.81 -68.74
C THR A 3 35.73 4.96 -67.24
N THR A 4 34.44 5.20 -66.98
CA THR A 4 33.59 4.77 -65.84
C THR A 4 33.85 5.27 -64.41
N GLN A 5 32.95 6.15 -63.98
CA GLN A 5 32.48 6.30 -62.59
C GLN A 5 31.73 5.02 -62.16
N ASN A 6 32.11 4.44 -61.02
CA ASN A 6 31.28 3.51 -60.26
C ASN A 6 30.87 4.19 -58.95
N THR A 7 29.65 4.70 -58.92
CA THR A 7 28.93 5.11 -57.71
C THR A 7 28.53 3.86 -56.93
N LEU A 8 29.19 3.61 -55.80
CA LEU A 8 28.69 2.69 -54.77
C LEU A 8 27.97 3.51 -53.71
N LEU A 9 26.64 3.35 -53.66
CA LEU A 9 25.81 3.83 -52.57
C LEU A 9 26.25 3.14 -51.26
N ALA A 10 26.80 3.92 -50.33
CA ALA A 10 26.93 3.47 -48.96
C ALA A 10 25.55 3.55 -48.28
N ALA A 11 24.94 2.39 -48.03
CA ALA A 11 23.75 2.26 -47.22
C ALA A 11 24.09 2.70 -45.78
N VAL A 12 23.57 3.84 -45.36
CA VAL A 12 23.57 4.26 -43.96
C VAL A 12 22.57 3.37 -43.23
N VAL A 13 23.07 2.33 -42.56
CA VAL A 13 22.30 1.59 -41.56
C VAL A 13 22.19 2.51 -40.35
N GLY A 14 21.12 3.31 -40.34
CA GLY A 14 20.71 4.06 -39.15
C GLY A 14 20.27 3.06 -38.09
N VAL A 15 21.16 2.75 -37.14
CA VAL A 15 20.76 2.10 -35.89
C VAL A 15 19.97 3.14 -35.12
N ALA A 16 18.66 3.16 -35.33
CA ALA A 16 17.73 3.79 -34.41
C ALA A 16 17.82 2.99 -33.11
N THR A 17 18.67 3.43 -32.19
CA THR A 17 18.59 3.02 -30.80
C THR A 17 17.22 3.44 -30.30
N LEU A 18 16.29 2.50 -30.25
CA LEU A 18 15.04 2.66 -29.55
C LEU A 18 15.39 2.75 -28.07
N SER A 19 15.66 3.97 -27.61
CA SER A 19 15.68 4.31 -26.20
C SER A 19 14.26 4.06 -25.70
N ILE A 20 13.98 2.84 -25.25
CA ILE A 20 12.84 2.60 -24.39
C ILE A 20 13.21 3.33 -23.10
N ALA A 21 12.83 4.61 -23.02
CA ALA A 21 12.61 5.22 -21.74
C ALA A 21 11.54 4.35 -21.09
N THR A 22 11.97 3.45 -20.21
CA THR A 22 11.10 2.87 -19.22
C THR A 22 10.62 4.05 -18.38
N PHE A 23 9.53 4.68 -18.84
CA PHE A 23 8.61 5.32 -17.92
C PHE A 23 8.25 4.23 -16.93
N ALA A 24 8.88 4.27 -15.76
CA ALA A 24 8.32 3.63 -14.60
C ALA A 24 6.93 4.27 -14.45
N LEU A 25 5.90 3.53 -14.86
CA LEU A 25 4.53 3.86 -14.57
C LEU A 25 4.43 3.85 -13.05
N ALA A 26 4.55 5.04 -12.47
CA ALA A 26 4.10 5.25 -11.11
C ALA A 26 2.57 5.17 -11.18
N LEU A 27 2.05 3.98 -10.90
CA LEU A 27 0.65 3.79 -10.54
C LEU A 27 0.63 3.60 -9.03
N HIS A 28 -0.16 4.39 -8.30
CA HIS A 28 -0.81 3.90 -7.10
C HIS A 28 -1.74 2.74 -7.48
N SER A 29 -1.18 1.56 -7.74
CA SER A 29 -1.97 0.33 -7.81
C SER A 29 -2.18 -0.20 -6.40
N ALA A 30 -3.30 -0.86 -6.15
CA ALA A 30 -3.61 -1.49 -4.86
C ALA A 30 -2.57 -2.54 -4.43
N GLU A 31 -1.65 -2.92 -5.31
CA GLU A 31 -0.57 -3.88 -5.08
C GLU A 31 0.78 -3.21 -4.74
N HIS A 32 0.87 -1.88 -4.78
CA HIS A 32 2.12 -1.15 -4.53
C HIS A 32 2.25 -0.76 -3.05
N TYR A 33 2.41 -1.77 -2.20
CA TYR A 33 2.83 -1.62 -0.82
C TYR A 33 3.88 -2.68 -0.46
N SER A 34 4.60 -2.45 0.63
CA SER A 34 5.57 -3.40 1.18
C SER A 34 5.61 -3.35 2.69
N PHE A 35 5.84 -4.50 3.31
CA PHE A 35 6.01 -4.60 4.75
C PHE A 35 7.45 -4.31 5.16
N PHE A 36 7.61 -3.73 6.35
CA PHE A 36 8.89 -3.55 7.01
C PHE A 36 8.71 -3.71 8.52
N GLY A 37 9.82 -3.94 9.23
CA GLY A 37 9.76 -4.30 10.65
C GLY A 37 9.00 -5.61 10.83
N ASP A 38 8.22 -5.72 11.90
CA ASP A 38 7.33 -6.85 12.17
C ASP A 38 5.91 -6.53 11.69
N ALA A 39 5.68 -6.84 10.42
CA ALA A 39 4.38 -6.70 9.79
C ALA A 39 4.03 -8.00 9.06
N SER A 40 2.81 -8.48 9.25
CA SER A 40 2.37 -9.75 8.73
C SER A 40 0.88 -9.71 8.36
N TYR A 41 0.46 -10.62 7.48
CA TYR A 41 -0.96 -10.74 7.15
C TYR A 41 -1.73 -11.46 8.25
N VAL A 42 -2.96 -11.00 8.51
CA VAL A 42 -3.90 -11.63 9.45
C VAL A 42 -5.28 -11.79 8.84
N THR A 43 -6.07 -12.73 9.36
CA THR A 43 -7.42 -13.05 8.88
C THR A 43 -8.38 -13.24 10.05
N PRO A 44 -9.65 -12.80 9.96
CA PRO A 44 -10.20 -11.98 8.88
C PRO A 44 -9.80 -10.49 9.01
N GLY A 45 -9.96 -9.72 7.93
CA GLY A 45 -9.89 -8.25 7.98
C GLY A 45 -11.24 -7.59 8.26
N ASN A 46 -11.40 -6.33 7.86
CA ASN A 46 -12.63 -5.55 8.00
C ASN A 46 -13.41 -5.50 6.68
N ALA A 47 -14.46 -6.31 6.56
CA ALA A 47 -15.21 -6.49 5.30
C ALA A 47 -14.31 -6.93 4.12
N SER A 48 -13.21 -7.61 4.44
CA SER A 48 -12.15 -8.13 3.57
C SER A 48 -11.77 -9.54 4.06
N ALA A 49 -11.07 -10.32 3.24
CA ALA A 49 -10.58 -11.62 3.67
C ALA A 49 -9.38 -11.50 4.61
N ARG A 50 -8.61 -10.42 4.52
CA ARG A 50 -7.44 -10.20 5.37
C ARG A 50 -7.18 -8.73 5.69
N ALA A 51 -6.37 -8.54 6.72
CA ALA A 51 -5.74 -7.27 7.07
C ALA A 51 -4.24 -7.46 7.25
N VAL A 52 -3.55 -6.41 7.69
CA VAL A 52 -2.13 -6.44 8.03
C VAL A 52 -1.96 -6.11 9.50
N ASN A 53 -1.39 -7.02 10.26
CA ASN A 53 -0.93 -6.76 11.61
C ASN A 53 0.44 -6.08 11.55
N ILE A 54 0.60 -4.99 12.30
CA ILE A 54 1.85 -4.28 12.50
C ILE A 54 2.16 -4.26 14.00
N LEU A 55 3.36 -4.71 14.37
CA LEU A 55 3.74 -5.01 15.74
C LEU A 55 5.00 -4.26 16.15
N SER A 56 4.97 -3.72 17.37
CA SER A 56 6.14 -3.26 18.11
C SER A 56 6.23 -4.07 19.39
N ASP A 57 7.33 -4.77 19.65
CA ASP A 57 7.56 -5.58 20.85
C ASP A 57 8.95 -5.28 21.42
N ALA A 58 9.03 -4.90 22.70
CA ALA A 58 10.29 -4.57 23.36
C ALA A 58 11.26 -5.76 23.50
N THR A 59 10.78 -6.99 23.41
CA THR A 59 11.56 -8.23 23.44
C THR A 59 11.86 -8.79 22.04
N GLY A 60 11.19 -8.25 21.02
CA GLY A 60 11.28 -8.64 19.63
C GLY A 60 11.65 -7.47 18.71
N ALA A 61 10.83 -7.26 17.68
CA ALA A 61 11.02 -6.15 16.76
C ALA A 61 10.54 -4.83 17.39
N ALA A 62 11.39 -3.81 17.35
CA ALA A 62 11.06 -2.51 17.94
C ALA A 62 10.00 -1.71 17.16
N PHE A 63 9.58 -2.18 15.98
CA PHE A 63 8.56 -1.53 15.14
C PHE A 63 8.07 -2.47 14.04
N GLY A 64 6.90 -2.13 13.49
CA GLY A 64 6.26 -2.78 12.35
C GLY A 64 5.50 -1.77 11.51
N GLY A 65 5.41 -2.00 10.19
CA GLY A 65 4.72 -1.05 9.33
C GLY A 65 4.51 -1.48 7.89
N ILE A 66 3.75 -0.65 7.20
CA ILE A 66 3.37 -0.77 5.78
C ILE A 66 3.87 0.48 5.08
N SER A 67 4.68 0.33 4.04
CA SER A 67 5.07 1.42 3.14
C SER A 67 4.23 1.35 1.87
N TYR A 68 3.78 2.50 1.37
CA TYR A 68 3.01 2.61 0.13
C TYR A 68 3.86 3.29 -0.95
N GLY A 69 3.66 2.89 -2.20
CA GLY A 69 4.26 3.56 -3.34
C GLY A 69 3.76 5.01 -3.44
N VAL A 70 4.68 5.94 -3.72
CA VAL A 70 4.37 7.36 -3.95
C VAL A 70 4.69 7.68 -5.42
N GLU A 71 3.75 8.33 -6.10
CA GLU A 71 3.97 8.75 -7.48
C GLU A 71 4.97 9.91 -7.56
N ALA A 72 5.86 9.84 -8.56
CA ALA A 72 6.83 10.92 -8.78
C ALA A 72 6.11 12.25 -9.03
N GLY A 73 6.53 13.29 -8.31
CA GLY A 73 5.90 14.61 -8.37
C GLY A 73 4.65 14.77 -7.48
N THR A 74 4.30 13.77 -6.68
CA THR A 74 3.30 13.93 -5.61
C THR A 74 3.75 15.04 -4.67
N THR A 75 2.89 16.02 -4.42
CA THR A 75 3.10 17.04 -3.38
C THR A 75 2.15 16.81 -2.20
N PHE A 76 2.44 17.41 -1.05
CA PHE A 76 1.56 17.27 0.11
C PHE A 76 0.13 17.74 -0.18
N ALA A 77 -0.05 18.84 -0.94
CA ALA A 77 -1.38 19.30 -1.34
C ALA A 77 -2.11 18.40 -2.34
N SER A 78 -1.38 17.50 -3.02
CA SER A 78 -1.99 16.52 -3.93
C SER A 78 -2.50 15.27 -3.21
N LEU A 79 -2.18 15.11 -1.92
CA LEU A 79 -2.80 14.10 -1.06
C LEU A 79 -4.14 14.64 -0.57
N THR A 80 -5.22 14.30 -1.27
CA THR A 80 -6.57 14.80 -0.97
C THR A 80 -7.36 13.89 -0.04
N THR A 81 -6.94 12.63 0.11
CA THR A 81 -7.58 11.67 1.00
C THR A 81 -6.54 10.73 1.59
N LEU A 82 -6.60 10.54 2.91
CA LEU A 82 -5.79 9.57 3.61
C LEU A 82 -6.60 8.99 4.77
N SER A 83 -7.02 7.74 4.68
CA SER A 83 -7.78 7.07 5.74
C SER A 83 -7.42 5.59 5.82
N SER A 84 -7.75 4.95 6.94
CA SER A 84 -7.68 3.50 7.06
C SER A 84 -8.75 2.98 8.00
N ASP A 85 -9.17 1.74 7.75
CA ASP A 85 -9.73 0.93 8.83
C ASP A 85 -8.60 0.39 9.69
N PHE A 86 -8.84 0.29 10.98
CA PHE A 86 -7.88 -0.23 11.94
C PHE A 86 -8.55 -0.91 13.12
N ARG A 87 -7.83 -1.82 13.76
CA ARG A 87 -8.19 -2.43 15.04
C ARG A 87 -6.94 -2.52 15.89
N ILE A 88 -6.87 -1.73 16.95
CA ILE A 88 -5.85 -1.89 17.98
C ILE A 88 -6.09 -3.21 18.72
N GLU A 89 -5.03 -3.89 19.16
CA GLU A 89 -5.17 -5.12 19.96
C GLU A 89 -6.01 -4.89 21.23
N ALA A 90 -6.56 -5.96 21.81
CA ALA A 90 -7.58 -5.87 22.85
C ALA A 90 -7.10 -5.29 24.19
N ASP A 91 -5.80 -5.35 24.44
CA ASP A 91 -5.09 -4.81 25.60
C ASP A 91 -4.28 -3.54 25.31
N ASP A 92 -4.29 -3.08 24.05
CA ASP A 92 -3.58 -1.89 23.61
C ASP A 92 -4.48 -0.67 23.42
N THR A 93 -3.87 0.51 23.31
CA THR A 93 -4.53 1.72 22.85
C THR A 93 -3.54 2.60 22.06
N CYS A 94 -4.04 3.61 21.35
CA CYS A 94 -3.17 4.54 20.63
C CYS A 94 -2.38 5.39 21.64
N VAL A 95 -1.09 5.10 21.77
CA VAL A 95 -0.17 5.73 22.73
C VAL A 95 1.18 6.00 22.09
N GLY A 96 1.97 6.88 22.71
CA GLY A 96 3.35 7.15 22.29
C GLY A 96 3.48 7.70 20.86
N GLY A 97 2.39 8.25 20.30
CA GLY A 97 2.35 8.70 18.91
C GLY A 97 2.23 7.57 17.89
N SER A 98 1.66 6.42 18.27
CA SER A 98 1.43 5.28 17.39
C SER A 98 0.05 4.65 17.62
N PRO A 99 -0.50 3.91 16.62
CA PRO A 99 -0.03 3.88 15.24
C PRO A 99 -0.12 5.27 14.59
N ARG A 100 0.70 5.52 13.57
CA ARG A 100 0.68 6.78 12.82
C ARG A 100 0.91 6.56 11.34
N VAL A 101 0.37 7.47 10.52
CA VAL A 101 0.87 7.64 9.16
C VAL A 101 2.03 8.64 9.19
N SER A 102 3.13 8.27 8.57
CA SER A 102 4.30 9.10 8.33
C SER A 102 4.37 9.49 6.85
N ILE A 103 4.27 10.79 6.58
CA ILE A 103 4.38 11.36 5.25
C ILE A 103 5.73 12.07 5.16
N GLY A 104 6.67 11.50 4.41
CA GLY A 104 7.98 12.09 4.20
C GLY A 104 7.89 13.28 3.26
N ILE A 105 8.48 14.41 3.66
CA ILE A 105 8.45 15.67 2.93
C ILE A 105 9.87 16.05 2.50
N ASP A 106 10.00 16.41 1.23
CA ASP A 106 11.17 17.05 0.62
C ASP A 106 10.91 18.57 0.55
N THR A 107 11.66 19.35 1.35
CA THR A 107 11.48 20.79 1.50
C THR A 107 12.42 21.63 0.65
N ASP A 108 13.48 21.04 0.07
CA ASP A 108 14.47 21.75 -0.74
C ASP A 108 14.53 21.31 -2.22
N GLY A 109 13.82 20.24 -2.58
CA GLY A 109 13.61 19.77 -3.94
C GLY A 109 14.72 18.83 -4.44
N ASP A 110 15.52 18.25 -3.55
CA ASP A 110 16.60 17.32 -3.91
C ASP A 110 16.15 15.84 -4.02
N SER A 111 14.87 15.57 -3.78
CA SER A 111 14.23 14.24 -3.74
C SER A 111 14.58 13.37 -2.54
N ASP A 112 15.32 13.89 -1.57
CA ASP A 112 15.54 13.24 -0.28
C ASP A 112 14.53 13.77 0.75
N ARG A 113 14.34 12.99 1.83
CA ARG A 113 13.40 13.36 2.90
C ARG A 113 14.09 14.25 3.94
N ASP A 114 13.59 15.47 4.10
CA ASP A 114 14.06 16.41 5.14
C ASP A 114 13.39 16.19 6.49
N GLY A 115 12.14 15.75 6.47
CA GLY A 115 11.36 15.48 7.67
C GLY A 115 10.04 14.80 7.34
N SER A 116 9.21 14.59 8.35
CA SER A 116 7.91 13.95 8.17
C SER A 116 6.79 14.80 8.74
N ILE A 117 5.63 14.74 8.09
CA ILE A 117 4.35 15.07 8.70
C ILE A 117 3.77 13.78 9.26
N PHE A 118 3.43 13.76 10.54
CA PHE A 118 2.71 12.65 11.15
C PHE A 118 1.22 12.96 11.29
N VAL A 119 0.41 11.94 11.05
CA VAL A 119 -1.00 11.92 11.46
C VAL A 119 -1.22 10.70 12.35
N TYR A 120 -1.75 10.94 13.54
CA TYR A 120 -1.87 9.95 14.58
C TYR A 120 -3.25 9.31 14.54
N PHE A 121 -3.30 8.00 14.74
CA PHE A 121 -4.56 7.33 15.00
C PHE A 121 -5.05 7.78 16.38
N GLY A 122 -6.35 8.04 16.49
CA GLY A 122 -6.93 8.49 17.75
C GLY A 122 -7.10 10.00 17.88
N VAL A 123 -7.09 10.45 19.14
CA VAL A 123 -7.48 11.83 19.52
C VAL A 123 -6.44 12.89 19.14
N ASP A 124 -5.18 12.51 18.97
CA ASP A 124 -4.08 13.46 18.71
C ASP A 124 -4.18 14.11 17.32
N SER A 125 -4.82 13.44 16.34
CA SER A 125 -5.23 14.05 15.06
C SER A 125 -6.68 14.55 15.05
N ALA A 126 -7.25 14.83 16.24
CA ALA A 126 -8.65 15.18 16.43
C ALA A 126 -9.62 14.11 15.89
N GLY A 127 -9.23 12.84 15.97
CA GLY A 127 -10.07 11.69 15.65
C GLY A 127 -10.82 11.12 16.85
N ALA A 128 -11.61 10.08 16.60
CA ALA A 128 -12.22 9.29 17.67
C ALA A 128 -11.15 8.56 18.48
N ALA A 129 -11.36 8.39 19.78
CA ALA A 129 -10.45 7.60 20.61
C ALA A 129 -10.35 6.16 20.11
N CYS A 130 -9.15 5.59 20.23
CA CYS A 130 -8.92 4.19 19.89
C CYS A 130 -9.56 3.29 20.95
N THR A 131 -10.44 2.41 20.49
CA THR A 131 -11.21 1.46 21.26
C THR A 131 -10.56 0.09 21.06
N PRO A 132 -9.97 -0.51 22.11
CA PRO A 132 -9.26 -1.78 22.00
C PRO A 132 -10.14 -2.89 21.39
N GLY A 133 -9.55 -3.72 20.55
CA GLY A 133 -10.18 -4.92 19.97
C GLY A 133 -11.37 -4.66 19.02
N THR A 134 -11.63 -3.41 18.64
CA THR A 134 -12.76 -3.05 17.77
C THR A 134 -12.30 -2.40 16.47
N TRP A 135 -12.84 -2.84 15.34
CA TRP A 135 -12.60 -2.17 14.06
C TRP A 135 -13.19 -0.75 14.06
N GLN A 136 -12.37 0.21 13.70
CA GLN A 136 -12.70 1.62 13.57
C GLN A 136 -12.17 2.16 12.24
N ASN A 137 -12.78 3.23 11.77
CA ASN A 137 -12.25 4.00 10.65
C ASN A 137 -11.68 5.31 11.18
N THR A 138 -10.55 5.74 10.63
CA THR A 138 -9.88 6.99 11.04
C THR A 138 -10.66 8.24 10.63
N GLY A 139 -11.58 8.12 9.66
CA GLY A 139 -11.99 9.20 8.78
C GLY A 139 -10.81 9.68 7.91
N ASP A 140 -11.01 10.75 7.16
CA ASP A 140 -9.91 11.36 6.41
C ASP A 140 -8.99 12.13 7.37
N PHE A 141 -7.70 11.83 7.36
CA PHE A 141 -6.69 12.55 8.11
C PHE A 141 -6.37 13.93 7.52
N LEU A 142 -6.63 14.12 6.22
CA LEU A 142 -6.23 15.31 5.47
C LEU A 142 -7.44 16.20 5.14
N GLU A 143 -8.30 16.42 6.14
CA GLU A 143 -9.48 17.29 6.03
C GLU A 143 -9.48 18.45 7.04
N ALA A 144 -10.35 19.43 6.81
CA ALA A 144 -10.48 20.58 7.70
C ALA A 144 -10.97 20.15 9.10
N GLY A 145 -10.31 20.65 10.15
CA GLY A 145 -10.58 20.29 11.54
C GLY A 145 -9.67 19.19 12.11
N ARG A 146 -8.87 18.54 11.26
CA ARG A 146 -7.82 17.61 11.68
C ARG A 146 -6.55 18.33 12.12
N LEU A 147 -5.79 17.63 12.95
CA LEU A 147 -4.46 18.04 13.41
C LEU A 147 -3.41 17.10 12.86
N VAL A 148 -2.27 17.67 12.48
CA VAL A 148 -1.08 16.95 12.02
C VAL A 148 0.13 17.41 12.84
N ASP A 149 1.11 16.52 13.02
CA ASP A 149 2.40 16.88 13.60
C ASP A 149 3.38 17.22 12.48
N THR A 150 3.76 18.49 12.41
CA THR A 150 4.78 18.99 11.47
C THR A 150 6.08 19.33 12.17
N SER A 151 6.25 18.97 13.45
CA SER A 151 7.39 19.38 14.29
C SER A 151 8.76 18.96 13.77
N GLN A 152 8.83 18.00 12.86
CA GLN A 152 10.06 17.63 12.16
C GLN A 152 10.44 18.58 11.02
N LEU A 153 9.57 19.53 10.66
CA LEU A 153 9.75 20.46 9.55
C LEU A 153 10.02 21.88 10.05
N PRO A 154 10.73 22.71 9.25
CA PRO A 154 10.97 24.11 9.59
C PRO A 154 9.68 24.88 9.86
N SER A 155 9.57 25.52 11.03
CA SER A 155 8.37 26.26 11.48
C SER A 155 7.13 25.39 11.73
N GLY A 156 7.33 24.08 11.90
CA GLY A 156 6.29 23.15 12.27
C GLY A 156 5.98 23.12 13.75
N THR A 157 4.86 22.46 14.08
CA THR A 157 4.36 22.30 15.46
C THR A 157 3.70 20.93 15.60
N PHE A 158 3.65 20.43 16.84
CA PHE A 158 3.08 19.11 17.15
C PHE A 158 1.57 18.99 16.83
N TYR A 159 0.81 20.05 17.07
CA TYR A 159 -0.61 20.11 16.74
C TYR A 159 -0.87 21.24 15.75
N ASP A 160 -0.40 21.07 14.51
CA ASP A 160 -0.67 22.02 13.43
C ASP A 160 -2.05 21.69 12.82
N PRO A 161 -2.99 22.65 12.74
CA PRO A 161 -4.20 22.45 11.95
C PRO A 161 -3.85 22.07 10.52
N TYR A 162 -4.52 21.08 9.94
CA TYR A 162 -4.22 20.61 8.59
C TYR A 162 -4.18 21.75 7.55
N ALA A 163 -5.11 22.71 7.62
CA ALA A 163 -5.13 23.86 6.71
C ALA A 163 -3.88 24.76 6.82
N SER A 164 -3.31 24.89 8.02
CA SER A 164 -2.04 25.60 8.25
C SER A 164 -0.86 24.83 7.67
N ALA A 165 -0.80 23.51 7.90
CA ALA A 165 0.22 22.64 7.32
C ALA A 165 0.17 22.67 5.79
N LEU A 166 -1.03 22.63 5.19
CA LEU A 166 -1.23 22.74 3.75
C LEU A 166 -0.70 24.07 3.18
N THR A 167 -0.86 25.17 3.93
CA THR A 167 -0.32 26.48 3.52
C THR A 167 1.22 26.51 3.56
N LYS A 168 1.84 25.85 4.56
CA LYS A 168 3.30 25.84 4.74
C LYS A 168 4.00 24.87 3.78
N TYR A 169 3.43 23.67 3.62
CA TYR A 169 4.11 22.53 3.01
C TYR A 169 3.40 21.98 1.77
N GLY A 170 2.25 22.53 1.38
CA GLY A 170 1.43 21.96 0.29
C GLY A 170 2.14 21.82 -1.06
N SER A 171 3.11 22.70 -1.35
CA SER A 171 3.93 22.62 -2.57
C SER A 171 5.13 21.67 -2.47
N MET A 172 5.43 21.15 -1.29
CA MET A 172 6.60 20.32 -1.03
C MET A 172 6.36 18.89 -1.52
N GLY A 173 7.44 18.25 -1.99
CA GLY A 173 7.38 16.89 -2.52
C GLY A 173 7.11 15.87 -1.43
N VAL A 174 6.34 14.83 -1.76
CA VAL A 174 6.17 13.65 -0.90
C VAL A 174 7.14 12.57 -1.35
N THR A 175 7.96 12.08 -0.43
CA THR A 175 8.99 11.07 -0.72
C THR A 175 8.62 9.69 -0.21
N SER A 176 7.74 9.60 0.79
CA SER A 176 7.28 8.33 1.36
C SER A 176 5.94 8.47 2.05
N ILE A 177 5.11 7.43 2.04
CA ILE A 177 3.94 7.30 2.91
C ILE A 177 4.02 5.93 3.59
N SER A 178 3.87 5.89 4.90
CA SER A 178 3.86 4.63 5.65
C SER A 178 2.99 4.67 6.89
N ILE A 179 2.29 3.57 7.22
CA ILE A 179 1.69 3.37 8.54
C ILE A 179 2.69 2.61 9.42
N VAL A 180 2.88 3.07 10.66
CA VAL A 180 3.91 2.58 11.57
C VAL A 180 3.36 2.40 12.98
N THR A 181 3.74 1.31 13.62
CA THR A 181 3.64 1.09 15.07
C THR A 181 5.04 0.88 15.63
N ASP A 182 5.44 1.70 16.61
CA ASP A 182 6.80 1.73 17.19
C ASP A 182 6.81 2.17 18.67
N SER A 183 5.71 1.98 19.38
CA SER A 183 5.51 2.52 20.73
C SER A 183 5.30 1.46 21.81
N SER A 184 5.92 0.28 21.66
CA SER A 184 5.94 -0.73 22.72
C SER A 184 6.40 -0.18 24.06
N TRP A 185 7.35 0.76 24.05
CA TRP A 185 7.86 1.45 25.25
C TRP A 185 6.78 2.25 26.02
N ALA A 186 5.66 2.58 25.38
CA ALA A 186 4.55 3.33 25.95
C ALA A 186 3.36 2.43 26.34
N SER A 187 3.36 1.15 25.95
CA SER A 187 2.32 0.20 26.34
C SER A 187 2.63 -0.50 27.66
N GLY A 188 1.60 -1.00 28.33
CA GLY A 188 1.65 -1.52 29.70
C GLY A 188 2.41 -2.85 29.83
N ASP A 189 2.43 -3.64 28.77
CA ASP A 189 3.08 -4.96 28.67
C ASP A 189 4.30 -4.96 27.76
N SER A 190 4.74 -3.78 27.30
CA SER A 190 5.88 -3.59 26.41
C SER A 190 5.68 -4.15 25.00
N GLU A 191 4.43 -4.19 24.54
CA GLU A 191 4.02 -4.59 23.20
C GLU A 191 2.98 -3.59 22.68
N HIS A 192 2.94 -3.34 21.38
CA HIS A 192 1.88 -2.54 20.78
C HIS A 192 1.59 -3.03 19.36
N ALA A 193 0.35 -3.44 19.13
CA ALA A 193 -0.11 -3.99 17.87
C ALA A 193 -1.38 -3.32 17.34
N ALA A 194 -1.45 -3.29 16.01
CA ALA A 194 -2.64 -2.87 15.29
C ALA A 194 -2.82 -3.70 14.03
N ASP A 195 -4.06 -4.07 13.75
CA ASP A 195 -4.45 -4.54 12.42
C ASP A 195 -4.90 -3.35 11.59
N ILE A 196 -4.41 -3.27 10.36
CA ILE A 196 -4.64 -2.20 9.39
C ILE A 196 -5.33 -2.78 8.16
N ASP A 197 -6.38 -2.12 7.70
CA ASP A 197 -7.15 -2.53 6.53
C ASP A 197 -7.72 -1.35 5.75
N ASN A 198 -8.13 -1.58 4.50
CA ASN A 198 -8.83 -0.62 3.64
C ASN A 198 -8.18 0.78 3.64
N THR A 199 -6.86 0.84 3.49
CA THR A 199 -6.15 2.12 3.48
C THR A 199 -6.43 2.83 2.16
N LEU A 200 -6.94 4.06 2.23
CA LEU A 200 -7.26 4.88 1.07
C LEU A 200 -6.25 6.02 1.00
N ILE A 201 -5.48 6.06 -0.08
CA ILE A 201 -4.58 7.18 -0.41
C ILE A 201 -5.06 7.76 -1.73
N ASN A 202 -5.53 8.99 -1.70
CA ASN A 202 -6.25 9.61 -2.81
C ASN A 202 -7.41 8.71 -3.29
N SER A 203 -7.32 8.19 -4.52
CA SER A 203 -8.31 7.29 -5.12
C SER A 203 -7.93 5.81 -5.04
N THR A 204 -6.77 5.47 -4.48
CA THR A 204 -6.28 4.08 -4.45
C THR A 204 -6.59 3.46 -3.11
N LEU A 205 -7.41 2.40 -3.15
CA LEU A 205 -7.77 1.58 -2.01
C LEU A 205 -6.83 0.37 -1.93
N PHE A 206 -6.13 0.24 -0.82
CA PHE A 206 -5.32 -0.90 -0.44
C PHE A 206 -6.15 -1.80 0.49
N THR A 207 -6.67 -2.90 -0.06
CA THR A 207 -7.47 -3.90 0.68
C THR A 207 -6.63 -5.07 1.20
N TYR A 208 -5.33 -5.06 0.91
CA TYR A 208 -4.36 -6.10 1.29
C TYR A 208 -4.75 -7.51 0.83
N GLU A 209 -5.59 -7.65 -0.17
CA GLU A 209 -6.20 -8.92 -0.52
C GLU A 209 -5.21 -9.94 -1.09
N VAL A 210 -5.59 -11.22 -1.07
CA VAL A 210 -4.86 -12.23 -1.85
C VAL A 210 -5.20 -12.05 -3.31
N PRO A 211 -4.21 -11.86 -4.20
CA PRO A 211 -4.51 -11.76 -5.61
C PRO A 211 -5.25 -13.02 -6.04
N VAL A 212 -6.24 -12.83 -6.90
CA VAL A 212 -6.96 -13.93 -7.56
C VAL A 212 -6.09 -14.38 -8.74
N PRO A 213 -5.82 -15.68 -8.91
CA PRO A 213 -4.99 -16.12 -10.01
C PRO A 213 -5.75 -15.84 -11.30
N THR A 214 -5.06 -15.35 -12.32
CA THR A 214 -5.61 -15.02 -13.64
C THR A 214 -5.17 -16.01 -14.71
N GLU A 215 -4.14 -16.81 -14.44
CA GLU A 215 -3.64 -17.83 -15.36
C GLU A 215 -3.10 -19.08 -14.65
N LYS A 216 -3.19 -20.23 -15.34
CA LYS A 216 -2.91 -21.53 -14.71
C LYS A 216 -1.47 -21.67 -14.21
N ASP A 217 -0.54 -20.93 -14.80
CA ASP A 217 0.86 -21.01 -14.45
C ASP A 217 1.17 -20.38 -13.09
N GLN A 218 0.39 -19.37 -12.67
CA GLN A 218 0.47 -18.77 -11.34
C GLN A 218 0.15 -19.77 -10.22
N CYS A 219 -0.74 -20.73 -10.50
CA CYS A 219 -1.08 -21.78 -9.53
C CYS A 219 0.00 -22.87 -9.41
N LYS A 220 0.87 -23.02 -10.42
CA LYS A 220 1.81 -24.15 -10.51
C LYS A 220 3.03 -23.96 -9.61
N LYS A 221 3.73 -25.06 -9.33
CA LYS A 221 5.04 -25.08 -8.62
C LYS A 221 4.98 -24.40 -7.23
N GLY A 222 3.87 -24.58 -6.53
CA GLY A 222 3.65 -23.97 -5.21
C GLY A 222 3.04 -22.56 -5.26
N GLY A 223 2.92 -21.95 -6.43
CA GLY A 223 2.37 -20.61 -6.56
C GLY A 223 0.94 -20.45 -6.03
N TRP A 224 0.12 -21.51 -6.07
CA TRP A 224 -1.24 -21.54 -5.50
C TRP A 224 -1.36 -21.06 -4.04
N GLN A 225 -0.27 -21.12 -3.25
CA GLN A 225 -0.27 -20.65 -1.86
C GLN A 225 -0.36 -19.13 -1.74
N ASN A 226 -0.01 -18.42 -2.81
CA ASN A 226 0.03 -16.96 -2.86
C ASN A 226 -1.25 -16.36 -3.47
N TYR A 227 -2.24 -17.20 -3.79
CA TYR A 227 -3.48 -16.81 -4.46
C TYR A 227 -4.70 -17.32 -3.69
N ALA A 228 -5.82 -16.64 -3.84
CA ALA A 228 -7.13 -17.06 -3.33
C ALA A 228 -8.17 -17.12 -4.45
N ASP A 229 -9.32 -17.73 -4.18
CA ASP A 229 -10.48 -17.58 -5.06
C ASP A 229 -11.09 -16.16 -4.97
N ASP A 230 -12.11 -15.89 -5.78
CA ASP A 230 -12.82 -14.62 -5.84
C ASP A 230 -13.61 -14.27 -4.56
N GLU A 231 -13.69 -15.22 -3.62
CA GLU A 231 -14.27 -15.07 -2.29
C GLU A 231 -13.19 -14.90 -1.21
N GLY A 232 -11.91 -14.84 -1.60
CA GLY A 232 -10.78 -14.66 -0.70
C GLY A 232 -10.34 -15.92 0.05
N ASN A 233 -10.89 -17.10 -0.29
CA ASN A 233 -10.47 -18.35 0.34
C ASN A 233 -9.17 -18.88 -0.26
N SER A 234 -8.24 -19.28 0.60
CA SER A 234 -7.01 -19.94 0.15
C SER A 234 -7.32 -21.28 -0.54
N PHE A 235 -6.60 -21.57 -1.61
CA PHE A 235 -6.63 -22.89 -2.23
C PHE A 235 -6.00 -23.93 -1.31
N LYS A 236 -6.53 -25.16 -1.27
CA LYS A 236 -5.98 -26.26 -0.46
C LYS A 236 -4.80 -26.96 -1.14
N ASN A 237 -4.69 -26.82 -2.46
CA ASN A 237 -3.65 -27.40 -3.28
C ASN A 237 -3.65 -26.77 -4.69
N GLN A 238 -2.57 -27.02 -5.45
CA GLN A 238 -2.42 -26.61 -6.83
C GLN A 238 -3.61 -27.00 -7.72
N GLY A 239 -4.19 -28.19 -7.52
CA GLY A 239 -5.31 -28.68 -8.33
C GLY A 239 -6.54 -27.80 -8.19
N GLN A 240 -6.86 -27.35 -6.98
CA GLN A 240 -7.98 -26.45 -6.72
C GLN A 240 -7.78 -25.09 -7.38
N CYS A 241 -6.58 -24.49 -7.25
CA CYS A 241 -6.24 -23.22 -7.89
C CYS A 241 -6.33 -23.31 -9.43
N VAL A 242 -5.80 -24.38 -10.03
CA VAL A 242 -5.88 -24.58 -11.49
C VAL A 242 -7.33 -24.82 -11.94
N ALA A 243 -8.14 -25.52 -11.14
CA ALA A 243 -9.54 -25.79 -11.44
C ALA A 243 -10.41 -24.52 -11.38
N PHE A 244 -10.13 -23.60 -10.45
CA PHE A 244 -10.78 -22.29 -10.36
C PHE A 244 -10.68 -21.49 -11.67
N LEU A 245 -9.54 -21.62 -12.37
CA LEU A 245 -9.29 -20.97 -13.66
C LEU A 245 -9.90 -21.69 -14.87
N MET A 246 -10.60 -22.81 -14.67
CA MET A 246 -11.22 -23.54 -15.76
C MET A 246 -12.65 -23.05 -16.00
N PRO A 247 -13.07 -22.85 -17.27
CA PRO A 247 -14.46 -22.63 -17.58
C PRO A 247 -15.31 -23.76 -17.00
N ALA A 248 -16.47 -23.43 -16.44
CA ALA A 248 -17.41 -24.43 -15.95
C ALA A 248 -17.60 -25.53 -17.01
N PRO A 249 -17.60 -26.82 -16.64
CA PRO A 249 -17.75 -27.89 -17.60
C PRO A 249 -19.03 -27.65 -18.39
N LYS A 250 -18.90 -27.55 -19.73
CA LYS A 250 -20.07 -27.49 -20.61
C LYS A 250 -20.92 -28.70 -20.27
N GLY A 251 -22.11 -28.46 -19.70
CA GLY A 251 -23.05 -29.50 -19.31
C GLY A 251 -23.21 -30.47 -20.47
N GLY A 252 -22.64 -31.67 -20.31
CA GLY A 252 -22.88 -32.75 -21.25
C GLY A 252 -24.37 -33.04 -21.17
N ASN A 253 -25.08 -32.76 -22.25
CA ASN A 253 -26.48 -33.14 -22.42
C ASN A 253 -26.51 -34.67 -22.51
N GLY A 254 -26.45 -35.32 -21.35
CA GLY A 254 -26.61 -36.76 -21.21
C GLY A 254 -28.10 -37.08 -21.22
N GLY A 255 -28.66 -37.25 -22.40
CA GLY A 255 -30.07 -37.59 -22.54
C GLY A 255 -30.54 -37.64 -23.97
N ASP A 256 -30.06 -38.63 -24.72
CA ASP A 256 -30.86 -39.22 -25.81
C ASP A 256 -30.70 -40.75 -25.73
N PRO A 257 -31.77 -41.50 -25.41
CA PRO A 257 -31.76 -42.93 -25.59
C PRO A 257 -31.79 -43.25 -27.09
N LEU A 258 -30.78 -44.00 -27.55
CA LEU A 258 -30.77 -44.57 -28.89
C LEU A 258 -31.97 -45.53 -29.07
N PRO A 259 -32.68 -45.47 -30.21
CA PRO A 259 -33.75 -46.41 -30.50
C PRO A 259 -33.14 -47.73 -30.98
N ASN A 260 -33.53 -48.83 -30.33
CA ASN A 260 -33.94 -50.11 -30.94
C ASN A 260 -34.48 -51.04 -29.85
#